data_AF-A0A963BU70-F1
#
_entry.id   AF-A0A963BU70-F1
#
_cell.length_a   1.000
_cell.length_b   1.000
_cell.length_c   1.000
_cell.angle_alpha   90.00
_cell.angle_beta   90.00
_cell.angle_gamma   90.00
#
_symmetry.space_group_name_H-M   'P 1'
#
loop_
_entity.id
_entity.type
_entity.pdbx_description
1 polymer ?
#
loop_
_entity_poly.entity_id
_entity_poly.type
_entity_poly.pdbx_seq_one_letter_code
_entity_poly.pdbx_strand_id
1 'polypeptide(L)'
;MSNAIEPKTFNLPRWDGFLSGMSSEQFGKAFAKVIKNLLVPVIAMVVFLGLWNVGAKSVETSLGVLPGPAKVWEQAVTLYNEHQAERRKAVEFYQRMQQRIDKAITAGKSQERIDEMANRKYTGKETFFDQILTSLWTVMVGFLVASLIAIPIGIVCGMSTTLYTAVNPLIQIFKPVSPLAWLPLVTMVVSAVYVSSDPMFSKSFLTSAITVTLCCLWPTIINTTVGVSGVDKDL
;
A
#
# COMPACT_ATOMS: atom_id res chain seq x y z
N MET A 1 70.78 10.84 45.76
CA MET A 1 70.19 9.56 45.30
C MET A 1 68.87 9.93 44.59
N SER A 2 68.82 10.20 43.28
CA SER A 2 68.70 9.23 42.16
C SER A 2 67.49 8.30 42.41
N ASN A 3 66.38 8.25 41.65
CA ASN A 3 66.07 8.45 40.22
C ASN A 3 64.61 8.94 40.04
N ALA A 4 64.29 9.91 39.16
CA ALA A 4 63.80 9.74 37.77
C ALA A 4 62.57 8.78 37.67
N ILE A 5 61.44 9.10 37.03
CA ILE A 5 61.23 9.57 35.65
C ILE A 5 59.81 10.17 35.53
N GLU A 6 59.68 11.42 35.08
CA GLU A 6 58.57 11.80 34.17
C GLU A 6 59.15 11.71 32.75
N PRO A 7 58.39 11.17 31.78
CA PRO A 7 57.68 12.10 30.93
C PRO A 7 56.32 11.59 30.40
N LYS A 8 55.30 12.45 30.41
CA LYS A 8 54.14 12.33 29.53
C LYS A 8 54.56 12.69 28.09
N THR A 9 55.13 11.75 27.35
CA THR A 9 55.54 11.94 25.94
C THR A 9 54.59 11.26 24.96
N PHE A 10 53.33 11.69 24.92
CA PHE A 10 52.55 11.78 23.68
C PHE A 10 51.23 12.48 24.00
N ASN A 11 51.04 13.68 23.48
CA ASN A 11 49.78 14.42 23.57
C ASN A 11 49.25 14.53 22.13
N LEU A 12 48.28 13.67 21.77
CA LEU A 12 47.63 13.67 20.46
C LEU A 12 46.12 13.97 20.63
N PRO A 13 45.73 15.26 20.72
CA PRO A 13 44.35 15.66 21.00
C PRO A 13 43.32 15.14 19.98
N ARG A 14 43.74 14.88 18.73
CA ARG A 14 42.85 14.38 17.66
C ARG A 14 42.55 12.88 17.76
N TRP A 15 43.38 12.10 18.45
CA TRP A 15 43.24 10.64 18.53
C TRP A 15 42.71 10.18 19.89
N ASP A 16 42.88 10.98 20.94
CA ASP A 16 42.34 10.69 22.27
C ASP A 16 40.80 10.69 22.29
N GLY A 17 40.14 11.55 21.49
CA GLY A 17 38.68 11.51 21.30
C GLY A 17 38.18 10.25 20.57
N PHE A 18 38.98 9.72 19.64
CA PHE A 18 38.68 8.50 18.90
C PHE A 18 38.92 7.24 19.74
N LEU A 19 40.03 7.20 20.49
CA LEU A 19 40.42 6.07 21.34
C LEU A 19 39.62 6.03 22.66
N SER A 20 39.19 7.17 23.22
CA SER A 20 38.27 7.21 24.36
C SER A 20 36.84 6.81 24.00
N GLY A 21 36.39 7.08 22.77
CA GLY A 21 35.12 6.55 22.22
C GLY A 21 35.14 5.04 21.97
N MET A 22 36.33 4.46 21.82
CA MET A 22 36.56 3.00 21.79
C MET A 22 36.82 2.39 23.18
N SER A 23 36.71 3.17 24.26
CA SER A 23 36.78 2.60 25.61
C SER A 23 35.60 1.66 25.86
N SER A 24 35.91 0.50 26.43
CA SER A 24 35.04 -0.67 26.61
C SER A 24 33.68 -0.38 27.27
N GLU A 25 33.57 0.69 28.07
CA GLU A 25 32.31 1.10 28.71
C GLU A 25 31.27 1.65 27.73
N GLN A 26 31.67 2.49 26.77
CA GLN A 26 30.75 3.10 25.83
C GLN A 26 30.30 2.07 24.79
N PHE A 27 31.23 1.20 24.37
CA PHE A 27 30.92 0.00 23.58
C PHE A 27 30.00 -0.96 24.32
N GLY A 28 30.24 -1.23 25.61
CA GLY A 28 29.40 -2.11 26.42
C GLY A 28 27.98 -1.56 26.64
N LYS A 29 27.83 -0.26 26.89
CA LYS A 29 26.52 0.41 27.03
C LYS A 29 25.77 0.45 25.69
N ALA A 30 26.46 0.72 24.57
CA ALA A 30 25.88 0.67 23.23
C ALA A 30 25.46 -0.76 22.84
N PHE A 31 26.31 -1.74 23.11
CA PHE A 31 26.05 -3.16 22.89
C PHE A 31 24.88 -3.65 23.73
N ALA A 32 24.83 -3.31 25.03
CA ALA A 32 23.70 -3.63 25.90
C ALA A 32 22.39 -2.96 25.43
N LYS A 33 22.45 -1.74 24.89
CA LYS A 33 21.29 -1.05 24.31
C LYS A 33 20.83 -1.69 23.01
N VAL A 34 21.74 -2.10 22.12
CA VAL A 34 21.42 -2.83 20.89
C VAL A 34 20.84 -4.21 21.23
N ILE A 35 21.46 -4.95 22.16
CA ILE A 35 20.95 -6.21 22.69
C ILE A 35 19.54 -6.03 23.22
N LYS A 36 19.29 -5.05 24.10
CA LYS A 36 17.96 -4.83 24.66
C LYS A 36 16.92 -4.45 23.58
N ASN A 37 17.30 -3.58 22.65
CA ASN A 37 16.39 -3.09 21.61
C ASN A 37 16.21 -4.06 20.43
N LEU A 38 17.07 -5.07 20.29
CA LEU A 38 17.02 -6.04 19.19
C LEU A 38 16.64 -7.44 19.68
N LEU A 39 17.24 -7.94 20.76
CA LEU A 39 16.90 -9.27 21.31
C LEU A 39 15.47 -9.31 21.85
N VAL A 40 15.01 -8.28 22.56
CA VAL A 40 13.65 -8.32 23.12
C VAL A 40 12.59 -8.43 22.01
N PRO A 41 12.63 -7.61 20.94
CA PRO A 41 11.72 -7.79 19.79
C PRO A 41 11.93 -9.12 19.05
N VAL A 42 13.17 -9.58 18.88
CA VAL A 42 13.44 -10.85 18.19
C VAL A 42 12.87 -12.04 18.98
N ILE A 43 13.08 -12.08 20.30
CA ILE A 43 12.52 -13.12 21.16
C ILE A 43 11.00 -13.06 21.12
N ALA A 44 10.40 -11.86 21.23
CA ALA A 44 8.96 -11.68 21.11
C ALA A 44 8.43 -12.19 19.75
N MET A 45 9.14 -11.91 18.66
CA MET A 45 8.81 -12.42 17.33
C MET A 45 8.89 -13.94 17.25
N VAL A 46 9.93 -14.55 17.79
CA VAL A 46 10.08 -16.01 17.82
C VAL A 46 8.97 -16.66 18.65
N VAL A 47 8.65 -16.11 19.82
CA VAL A 47 7.53 -16.58 20.65
C VAL A 47 6.21 -16.46 19.89
N PHE A 48 5.97 -15.32 19.25
CA PHE A 48 4.78 -15.11 18.43
C PHE A 48 4.68 -16.12 17.27
N LEU A 49 5.76 -16.34 16.52
CA LEU A 49 5.81 -17.32 15.43
C LEU A 49 5.59 -18.75 15.95
N GLY A 50 6.12 -19.08 17.12
CA GLY A 50 5.89 -20.35 17.80
C GLY A 50 4.41 -20.54 18.17
N LEU A 51 3.81 -19.55 18.83
CA LEU A 51 2.39 -19.56 19.20
C LEU A 51 1.49 -19.64 17.97
N TRP A 52 1.79 -18.88 16.91
CA TRP A 52 1.05 -18.94 15.66
C TRP A 52 1.17 -20.32 15.00
N ASN A 53 2.37 -20.88 14.90
CA ASN A 53 2.57 -22.21 14.32
C ASN A 53 1.84 -23.32 15.09
N VAL A 54 1.79 -23.23 16.42
CA VAL A 54 1.02 -24.16 17.25
C VAL A 54 -0.48 -23.93 17.06
N GLY A 55 -0.95 -22.70 17.20
CA GLY A 55 -2.37 -22.36 17.07
C GLY A 55 -2.95 -22.69 15.70
N ALA A 56 -2.18 -22.49 14.62
CA ALA A 56 -2.59 -22.82 13.27
C ALA A 56 -2.88 -24.31 13.08
N LYS A 57 -2.12 -25.20 13.74
CA LYS A 57 -2.33 -26.66 13.69
C LYS A 57 -3.57 -27.12 14.46
N SER A 58 -4.01 -26.36 15.45
CA SER A 58 -5.14 -26.72 16.31
C SER A 58 -6.50 -26.29 15.78
N VAL A 59 -6.54 -25.53 14.68
CA VAL A 59 -7.78 -25.04 14.07
C VAL A 59 -8.04 -25.80 12.77
N GLU A 60 -8.92 -26.80 12.85
CA GLU A 60 -9.47 -27.48 11.69
C GLU A 60 -10.71 -26.71 11.20
N THR A 61 -10.61 -26.15 10.00
CA THR A 61 -11.75 -25.53 9.33
C THR A 61 -12.31 -26.48 8.28
N SER A 62 -13.54 -26.21 7.80
CA SER A 62 -14.14 -26.94 6.69
C SER A 62 -13.34 -26.87 5.37
N LEU A 63 -12.36 -25.96 5.29
CA LEU A 63 -11.47 -25.77 4.14
C LEU A 63 -10.04 -26.30 4.38
N GLY A 64 -9.79 -26.92 5.55
CA GLY A 64 -8.48 -27.47 5.95
C GLY A 64 -7.89 -26.80 7.19
N VAL A 65 -6.62 -27.09 7.45
CA VAL A 65 -5.85 -26.55 8.58
C VAL A 65 -5.36 -25.14 8.24
N LEU A 66 -5.38 -24.22 9.20
CA LEU A 66 -4.84 -22.88 8.99
C LEU A 66 -3.34 -22.91 8.63
N PRO A 67 -2.89 -22.08 7.67
CA PRO A 67 -1.49 -22.06 7.28
C PRO A 67 -0.62 -21.42 8.38
N GLY A 68 0.42 -22.14 8.80
CA GLY A 68 1.47 -21.61 9.68
C GLY A 68 2.43 -20.66 8.96
N PRO A 69 3.34 -19.98 9.69
CA PRO A 69 4.24 -18.95 9.14
C PRO A 69 5.11 -19.44 7.98
N ALA A 70 5.64 -20.68 8.07
CA ALA A 70 6.47 -21.24 7.01
C ALA A 70 5.68 -21.46 5.70
N LYS A 71 4.41 -21.89 5.80
CA LYS A 71 3.54 -22.05 4.63
C LYS A 71 3.16 -20.70 4.02
N VAL A 72 2.88 -19.69 4.84
CA VAL A 72 2.64 -18.32 4.34
C VAL A 72 3.86 -17.79 3.59
N TRP A 73 5.08 -18.03 4.12
CA TRP A 73 6.31 -17.66 3.44
C TRP A 73 6.51 -18.37 2.09
N GLU A 74 6.28 -19.69 2.05
CA GLU A 74 6.33 -20.49 0.82
C GLU A 74 5.36 -19.96 -0.25
N GLN A 75 4.13 -19.60 0.15
CA GLN A 75 3.14 -19.01 -0.75
C GLN A 75 3.57 -17.62 -1.23
N ALA A 76 4.14 -16.78 -0.37
CA ALA A 76 4.65 -15.46 -0.75
C ALA A 76 5.76 -15.56 -1.82
N VAL A 77 6.70 -16.51 -1.64
CA VAL A 77 7.76 -16.77 -2.63
C VAL A 77 7.17 -17.31 -3.94
N THR A 78 6.19 -18.19 -3.88
CA THR A 78 5.48 -18.70 -5.07
C THR A 78 4.83 -17.55 -5.86
N LEU A 79 4.11 -16.65 -5.20
CA LEU A 79 3.48 -15.48 -5.85
C LEU A 79 4.51 -14.55 -6.50
N TYR A 80 5.68 -14.38 -5.87
CA TYR A 80 6.79 -13.63 -6.46
C TYR A 80 7.35 -14.30 -7.71
N ASN A 81 7.57 -15.62 -7.66
CA ASN A 81 8.07 -16.38 -8.80
C ASN A 81 7.07 -16.38 -9.97
N GLU A 82 5.77 -16.51 -9.70
CA GLU A 82 4.71 -16.38 -10.69
C GLU A 82 4.73 -15.00 -11.36
N HIS A 83 4.88 -13.92 -10.58
CA HIS A 83 4.99 -12.58 -11.13
C HIS A 83 6.18 -12.45 -12.08
N GLN A 84 7.36 -12.92 -11.66
CA GLN A 84 8.55 -12.88 -12.51
C GLN A 84 8.40 -13.72 -13.78
N ALA A 85 7.77 -14.90 -13.68
CA ALA A 85 7.49 -15.75 -14.84
C ALA A 85 6.56 -15.07 -15.84
N GLU A 86 5.51 -14.41 -15.37
CA GLU A 86 4.56 -13.71 -16.22
C GLU A 86 5.18 -12.48 -16.89
N ARG A 87 6.04 -11.74 -16.17
CA ARG A 87 6.81 -10.61 -16.73
C ARG A 87 7.76 -11.06 -17.85
N ARG A 88 8.40 -12.23 -17.72
CA ARG A 88 9.22 -12.80 -18.79
C ARG A 88 8.38 -13.14 -20.03
N LYS A 89 7.23 -13.79 -19.87
CA LYS A 89 6.32 -14.09 -21.00
C LYS A 89 5.83 -12.83 -21.72
N ALA A 90 5.55 -11.76 -20.97
CA ALA A 90 5.17 -10.48 -21.56
C ALA A 90 6.31 -9.93 -22.44
N VAL A 91 7.54 -9.92 -21.94
CA VAL A 91 8.73 -9.47 -22.71
C VAL A 91 8.91 -10.32 -23.98
N GLU A 92 8.84 -11.65 -23.86
CA GLU A 92 8.94 -12.57 -25.00
C GLU A 92 7.81 -12.37 -26.02
N PHE A 93 6.60 -12.04 -25.56
CA PHE A 93 5.49 -11.68 -26.44
C PHE A 93 5.81 -10.42 -27.25
N TYR A 94 6.25 -9.34 -26.60
CA TYR A 94 6.60 -8.09 -27.27
C TYR A 94 7.76 -8.26 -28.25
N GLN A 95 8.78 -9.07 -27.90
CA GLN A 95 9.87 -9.40 -28.82
C GLN A 95 9.39 -10.15 -30.06
N ARG A 96 8.54 -11.18 -29.88
CA ARG A 96 7.95 -11.92 -31.00
C ARG A 96 7.06 -11.03 -31.87
N MET A 97 6.36 -10.09 -31.25
CA MET A 97 5.51 -9.13 -31.96
C MET A 97 6.33 -8.17 -32.79
N GLN A 98 7.42 -7.63 -32.25
CA GLN A 98 8.35 -6.77 -32.97
C GLN A 98 8.92 -7.49 -34.21
N GLN A 99 9.38 -8.73 -34.06
CA GLN A 99 9.88 -9.52 -35.20
C GLN A 99 8.82 -9.74 -36.29
N ARG A 100 7.54 -9.87 -35.92
CA ARG A 100 6.43 -10.00 -36.88
C ARG A 100 6.15 -8.68 -37.59
N ILE A 101 6.23 -7.57 -36.88
CA ILE A 101 6.09 -6.22 -37.42
C ILE A 101 7.22 -5.94 -38.41
N ASP A 102 8.48 -6.20 -38.04
CA ASP A 102 9.64 -5.97 -38.91
C ASP A 102 9.52 -6.79 -40.21
N LYS A 103 9.14 -8.07 -40.10
CA LYS A 103 8.87 -8.92 -41.27
C LYS A 103 7.74 -8.36 -42.14
N ALA A 104 6.67 -7.85 -41.53
CA ALA A 104 5.56 -7.26 -42.27
C ALA A 104 5.95 -5.97 -43.00
N ILE A 105 6.80 -5.14 -42.40
CA ILE A 105 7.37 -3.94 -43.03
C ILE A 105 8.23 -4.34 -44.23
N THR A 106 9.15 -5.29 -44.06
CA THR A 106 10.02 -5.77 -45.16
C THR A 106 9.25 -6.43 -46.30
N ALA A 107 8.10 -7.05 -46.00
CA ALA A 107 7.21 -7.65 -46.98
C ALA A 107 6.27 -6.64 -47.67
N GLY A 108 6.39 -5.34 -47.38
CA GLY A 108 5.59 -4.29 -47.99
C GLY A 108 4.10 -4.36 -47.65
N LYS A 109 3.74 -4.89 -46.47
CA LYS A 109 2.33 -4.93 -46.03
C LYS A 109 1.78 -3.53 -45.78
N SER A 110 0.47 -3.36 -45.91
CA SER A 110 -0.22 -2.08 -45.68
C SER A 110 0.03 -1.54 -44.26
N GLN A 111 0.14 -0.21 -44.15
CA GLN A 111 0.40 0.48 -42.89
C GLN A 111 -0.65 0.16 -41.81
N GLU A 112 -1.93 0.09 -42.19
CA GLU A 112 -3.03 -0.25 -41.29
C GLU A 112 -2.83 -1.61 -40.59
N ARG A 113 -2.30 -2.61 -41.30
CA ARG A 113 -2.02 -3.93 -40.71
C ARG A 113 -0.83 -3.88 -39.75
N ILE A 114 0.17 -3.05 -40.05
CA ILE A 114 1.32 -2.83 -39.16
C ILE A 114 0.86 -2.18 -37.87
N ASP A 115 0.01 -1.15 -37.96
CA ASP A 115 -0.56 -0.45 -36.81
C ASP A 115 -1.44 -1.38 -35.97
N GLU A 116 -2.25 -2.24 -36.61
CA GLU A 116 -3.04 -3.26 -35.92
C GLU A 116 -2.14 -4.23 -35.13
N MET A 117 -1.02 -4.66 -35.70
CA MET A 117 -0.06 -5.53 -35.00
C MET A 117 0.66 -4.80 -33.86
N ALA A 118 1.02 -3.53 -34.05
CA ALA A 118 1.67 -2.71 -33.03
C ALA A 118 0.76 -2.43 -31.82
N ASN A 119 -0.55 -2.29 -32.06
CA ASN A 119 -1.53 -2.01 -31.01
C ASN A 119 -1.93 -3.22 -30.15
N ARG A 120 -1.51 -4.44 -30.51
CA ARG A 120 -1.84 -5.65 -29.73
C ARG A 120 -1.10 -5.65 -28.40
N LYS A 121 -1.83 -5.56 -27.31
CA LYS A 121 -1.27 -5.64 -25.95
C LYS A 121 -1.14 -7.09 -25.49
N TYR A 122 -0.21 -7.34 -24.58
CA TYR A 122 -0.11 -8.63 -23.92
C TYR A 122 -1.32 -8.85 -23.01
N THR A 123 -2.03 -9.97 -23.16
CA THR A 123 -3.26 -10.31 -22.41
C THR A 123 -3.04 -11.46 -21.43
N GLY A 124 -1.89 -11.47 -20.75
CA GLY A 124 -1.56 -12.47 -19.73
C GLY A 124 -2.46 -12.37 -18.49
N LYS A 125 -2.30 -13.32 -17.56
CA LYS A 125 -3.04 -13.32 -16.30
C LYS A 125 -2.50 -12.22 -15.38
N GLU A 126 -3.39 -11.46 -14.74
CA GLU A 126 -3.01 -10.49 -13.71
C GLU A 126 -2.38 -11.18 -12.49
N THR A 127 -1.18 -10.74 -12.13
CA THR A 127 -0.45 -11.31 -10.99
C THR A 127 -0.93 -10.69 -9.68
N PHE A 128 -0.54 -11.28 -8.54
CA PHE A 128 -0.90 -10.75 -7.23
C PHE A 128 -0.48 -9.29 -7.02
N PHE A 129 0.74 -8.92 -7.46
CA PHE A 129 1.23 -7.54 -7.34
C PHE A 129 0.44 -6.57 -8.24
N ASP A 130 0.00 -7.03 -9.41
CA ASP A 130 -0.80 -6.20 -10.33
C ASP A 130 -2.19 -5.94 -9.74
N GLN A 131 -2.76 -6.94 -9.09
CA GLN A 131 -4.02 -6.81 -8.36
C GLN A 131 -3.89 -5.85 -7.16
N ILE A 132 -2.76 -5.88 -6.43
CA ILE A 132 -2.49 -4.90 -5.37
C ILE A 132 -2.47 -3.49 -5.95
N LEU A 133 -1.71 -3.26 -7.03
CA LEU A 133 -1.61 -1.93 -7.65
C LEU A 133 -2.96 -1.46 -8.20
N THR A 134 -3.71 -2.36 -8.83
CA THR A 134 -5.06 -2.08 -9.33
C THR A 134 -5.99 -1.69 -8.18
N SER A 135 -5.97 -2.44 -7.08
CA SER A 135 -6.77 -2.15 -5.89
C SER A 135 -6.40 -0.80 -5.27
N LEU A 136 -5.10 -0.54 -5.08
CA LEU A 136 -4.62 0.74 -4.56
C LEU A 136 -5.03 1.90 -5.45
N TRP A 137 -4.88 1.76 -6.77
CA TRP A 137 -5.30 2.77 -7.74
C TRP A 137 -6.81 3.06 -7.63
N THR A 138 -7.64 2.02 -7.60
CA THR A 138 -9.10 2.15 -7.44
C THR A 138 -9.47 2.85 -6.13
N VAL A 139 -8.84 2.47 -5.02
CA VAL A 139 -9.10 3.10 -3.71
C VAL A 139 -8.65 4.56 -3.72
N MET A 140 -7.49 4.87 -4.28
CA MET A 140 -7.00 6.25 -4.39
C MET A 140 -7.95 7.11 -5.21
N VAL A 141 -8.41 6.64 -6.37
CA VAL A 141 -9.36 7.39 -7.21
C VAL A 141 -10.66 7.66 -6.46
N GLY A 142 -11.25 6.63 -5.83
CA GLY A 142 -12.47 6.81 -5.03
C GLY A 142 -12.27 7.77 -3.85
N PHE A 143 -11.14 7.68 -3.15
CA PHE A 143 -10.79 8.57 -2.05
C PHE A 143 -10.59 10.02 -2.51
N LEU A 144 -9.92 10.25 -3.64
CA LEU A 144 -9.72 11.60 -4.20
C LEU A 144 -11.05 12.23 -4.59
N VAL A 145 -11.92 11.48 -5.27
CA VAL A 145 -13.27 11.95 -5.61
C VAL A 145 -14.07 12.27 -4.35
N ALA A 146 -14.03 11.40 -3.34
CA ALA A 146 -14.68 11.67 -2.05
C ALA A 146 -14.13 12.94 -1.41
N SER A 147 -12.80 13.09 -1.36
CA SER A 147 -12.13 14.23 -0.73
C SER A 147 -12.48 15.56 -1.40
N LEU A 148 -12.54 15.60 -2.74
CA LEU A 148 -12.94 16.79 -3.48
C LEU A 148 -14.33 17.31 -3.12
N ILE A 149 -15.23 16.43 -2.69
CA ILE A 149 -16.61 16.77 -2.29
C ILE A 149 -16.68 16.98 -0.77
N ALA A 150 -16.11 16.06 -0.01
CA ALA A 150 -16.21 15.98 1.44
C ALA A 150 -15.45 17.11 2.14
N ILE A 151 -14.27 17.50 1.64
CA ILE A 151 -13.45 18.54 2.27
C ILE A 151 -14.17 19.90 2.23
N PRO A 152 -14.65 20.40 1.06
CA PRO A 152 -15.41 21.65 1.03
C PRO A 152 -16.64 21.64 1.95
N ILE A 153 -17.40 20.55 1.93
CA ILE A 153 -18.59 20.39 2.80
C ILE A 153 -18.17 20.42 4.28
N GLY A 154 -17.11 19.69 4.63
CA GLY A 154 -16.60 19.61 5.99
C GLY A 154 -16.08 20.96 6.51
N ILE A 155 -15.41 21.76 5.65
CA ILE A 155 -14.99 23.12 6.00
C ILE A 155 -16.19 23.99 6.32
N VAL A 156 -17.19 24.00 5.43
CA VAL A 156 -18.42 24.79 5.62
C VAL A 156 -19.18 24.37 6.88
N CYS A 157 -19.25 23.08 7.17
CA CYS A 157 -19.86 22.57 8.41
C CYS A 157 -19.03 22.93 9.64
N GLY A 158 -17.70 22.91 9.56
CA GLY A 158 -16.80 23.23 10.66
C GLY A 158 -16.85 24.71 11.06
N MET A 159 -17.11 25.60 10.10
CA MET A 159 -17.22 27.04 10.33
C MET A 159 -18.59 27.48 10.89
N SER A 160 -19.64 26.65 10.79
CA SER A 160 -21.00 27.02 11.17
C SER A 160 -21.71 25.94 11.98
N THR A 161 -21.98 26.23 13.25
CA THR A 161 -22.75 25.35 14.15
C THR A 161 -24.16 25.06 13.62
N THR A 162 -24.78 26.02 12.93
CA THR A 162 -26.11 25.85 12.30
C THR A 162 -26.06 24.82 11.17
N LEU A 163 -25.07 24.92 10.27
CA LEU A 163 -24.92 23.96 9.17
C LEU A 163 -24.54 22.58 9.68
N TYR A 164 -23.65 22.51 10.67
CA TYR A 164 -23.33 21.25 11.32
C TYR A 164 -24.57 20.58 11.93
N THR A 165 -25.40 21.34 12.65
CA THR A 165 -26.62 20.81 13.27
C THR A 165 -27.62 20.29 12.22
N ALA A 166 -27.72 20.95 11.07
CA ALA A 166 -28.57 20.51 9.96
C ALA A 166 -28.07 19.23 9.27
N VAL A 167 -26.74 19.08 9.13
CA VAL A 167 -26.12 17.95 8.42
C VAL A 167 -25.89 16.74 9.36
N ASN A 168 -25.79 16.97 10.68
CA ASN A 168 -25.51 15.94 11.68
C ASN A 168 -26.48 14.72 11.64
N PRO A 169 -27.81 14.87 11.45
CA PRO A 169 -28.70 13.73 11.30
C PRO A 169 -28.33 12.82 10.11
N LEU A 170 -27.98 13.41 8.96
CA LEU A 170 -27.55 12.65 7.78
C LEU A 170 -26.24 11.91 8.06
N ILE A 171 -25.28 12.60 8.70
CA ILE A 171 -24.01 12.00 9.10
C ILE A 171 -24.25 10.76 9.98
N GLN A 172 -25.12 10.85 10.98
CA GLN A 172 -25.37 9.72 11.89
C GLN A 172 -26.03 8.53 11.21
N ILE A 173 -26.91 8.77 10.23
CA ILE A 173 -27.56 7.71 9.46
C ILE A 173 -26.55 6.97 8.58
N PHE A 174 -25.65 7.70 7.91
CA PHE A 174 -24.72 7.10 6.95
C PHE A 174 -23.39 6.63 7.55
N LYS A 175 -23.00 7.16 8.72
CA LYS A 175 -21.77 6.75 9.43
C LYS A 175 -21.64 5.22 9.64
N PRO A 176 -22.68 4.46 10.04
CA PRO A 176 -22.56 3.02 10.24
C PRO A 176 -22.71 2.19 8.95
N VAL A 177 -22.92 2.83 7.79
CA VAL A 177 -23.18 2.10 6.54
C VAL A 177 -21.87 1.53 5.99
N SER A 178 -21.76 0.21 6.06
CA SER A 178 -20.61 -0.54 5.54
C SER A 178 -20.49 -0.41 4.01
N PRO A 179 -19.25 -0.42 3.46
CA PRO A 179 -19.01 -0.52 2.03
C PRO A 179 -19.77 -1.64 1.32
N LEU A 180 -19.93 -2.77 1.99
CA LEU A 180 -20.60 -3.94 1.43
C LEU A 180 -22.07 -3.67 1.09
N ALA A 181 -22.74 -2.75 1.81
CA ALA A 181 -24.14 -2.38 1.57
C ALA A 181 -24.33 -1.57 0.28
N TRP A 182 -23.32 -0.81 -0.14
CA TRP A 182 -23.36 0.01 -1.34
C TRP A 182 -23.13 -0.80 -2.61
N LEU A 183 -22.42 -1.92 -2.52
CA LEU A 183 -22.03 -2.72 -3.69
C LEU A 183 -23.21 -3.13 -4.60
N PRO A 184 -24.34 -3.68 -4.10
CA PRO A 184 -25.46 -4.05 -4.98
C PRO A 184 -26.09 -2.85 -5.69
N LEU A 185 -26.29 -1.74 -4.96
CA LEU A 185 -26.88 -0.52 -5.50
C LEU A 185 -25.98 0.08 -6.59
N VAL A 186 -24.69 0.23 -6.30
CA VAL A 186 -23.73 0.79 -7.25
C VAL A 186 -23.57 -0.12 -8.46
N THR A 187 -23.53 -1.44 -8.28
CA THR A 187 -23.45 -2.40 -9.39
C THR A 187 -24.66 -2.27 -10.30
N MET A 188 -25.86 -2.16 -9.73
CA MET A 188 -27.10 -1.95 -10.50
C MET A 188 -27.05 -0.64 -11.29
N VAL A 189 -26.70 0.47 -10.64
CA VAL A 189 -26.63 1.79 -11.28
C VAL A 189 -25.60 1.80 -12.40
N VAL A 190 -24.36 1.35 -12.14
CA VAL A 190 -23.31 1.28 -13.16
C VAL A 190 -23.72 0.39 -14.32
N SER A 191 -24.35 -0.75 -14.05
CA SER A 191 -24.82 -1.65 -15.12
C SER A 191 -25.91 -1.02 -15.98
N ALA A 192 -26.79 -0.21 -15.39
CA ALA A 192 -27.90 0.45 -16.08
C ALA A 192 -27.46 1.72 -16.85
N VAL A 193 -26.56 2.53 -16.28
CA VAL A 193 -26.19 3.84 -16.85
C VAL A 193 -24.92 3.79 -17.70
N TYR A 194 -24.04 2.81 -17.48
CA TYR A 194 -22.76 2.67 -18.18
C TYR A 194 -22.83 1.55 -19.24
N VAL A 195 -23.58 1.82 -20.31
CA VAL A 195 -23.89 0.89 -21.41
C VAL A 195 -23.07 1.14 -22.70
N SER A 196 -21.94 1.85 -22.58
CA SER A 196 -21.09 2.21 -23.71
C SER A 196 -20.45 0.98 -24.40
N SER A 197 -20.43 0.99 -25.74
CA SER A 197 -19.80 -0.04 -26.59
C SER A 197 -18.26 0.04 -26.62
N ASP A 198 -17.70 1.23 -26.39
CA ASP A 198 -16.26 1.46 -26.17
C ASP A 198 -16.04 2.17 -24.82
N PRO A 199 -16.04 1.43 -23.70
CA PRO A 199 -15.96 2.02 -22.37
C PRO A 199 -14.53 2.48 -22.03
N MET A 200 -14.39 3.75 -21.66
CA MET A 200 -13.12 4.32 -21.15
C MET A 200 -12.62 3.65 -19.87
N PHE A 201 -13.53 3.13 -19.02
CA PHE A 201 -13.20 2.44 -17.77
C PHE A 201 -13.93 1.11 -17.67
N SER A 202 -13.34 0.13 -16.98
CA SER A 202 -14.05 -1.13 -16.71
C SER A 202 -15.21 -0.91 -15.73
N LYS A 203 -16.30 -1.66 -15.92
CA LYS A 203 -17.46 -1.60 -15.01
C LYS A 203 -17.06 -1.92 -13.57
N SER A 204 -16.20 -2.92 -13.37
CA SER A 204 -15.68 -3.31 -12.05
C SER A 204 -14.87 -2.20 -11.39
N PHE A 205 -14.08 -1.45 -12.17
CA PHE A 205 -13.36 -0.27 -11.68
C PHE A 205 -14.33 0.81 -11.22
N LEU A 206 -15.31 1.18 -12.05
CA LEU A 206 -16.32 2.19 -11.70
C LEU A 206 -17.13 1.79 -10.47
N THR A 207 -17.63 0.57 -10.43
CA THR A 207 -18.40 0.05 -9.29
C THR A 207 -17.60 0.12 -8.00
N SER A 208 -16.34 -0.31 -8.04
CA SER A 208 -15.47 -0.29 -6.86
C SER A 208 -15.08 1.14 -6.45
N ALA A 209 -14.71 1.99 -7.40
CA ALA A 209 -14.33 3.38 -7.14
C ALA A 209 -15.50 4.18 -6.54
N ILE A 210 -16.71 4.07 -7.11
CA ILE A 210 -17.91 4.74 -6.58
C ILE A 210 -18.25 4.21 -5.18
N THR A 211 -18.14 2.90 -4.96
CA THR A 211 -18.35 2.32 -3.64
C THR A 211 -17.38 2.92 -2.62
N VAL A 212 -16.08 2.96 -2.95
CA VAL A 212 -15.06 3.61 -2.09
C VAL A 212 -15.41 5.07 -1.85
N THR A 213 -15.81 5.82 -2.89
CA THR A 213 -16.22 7.22 -2.75
C THR A 213 -17.30 7.39 -1.69
N LEU A 214 -18.38 6.60 -1.77
CA LEU A 214 -19.51 6.67 -0.82
C LEU A 214 -19.09 6.30 0.61
N CYS A 215 -18.14 5.39 0.76
CA CYS A 215 -17.65 4.94 2.07
C CYS A 215 -16.74 5.97 2.73
N CYS A 216 -15.88 6.60 1.94
CA CYS A 216 -14.92 7.58 2.41
C CYS A 216 -15.55 8.96 2.61
N LEU A 217 -16.69 9.26 1.97
CA LEU A 217 -17.34 10.58 2.02
C LEU A 217 -17.62 11.02 3.46
N TRP A 218 -18.35 10.21 4.24
CA TRP A 218 -18.83 10.61 5.57
C TRP A 218 -17.70 10.74 6.60
N PRO A 219 -16.76 9.78 6.74
CA PRO A 219 -15.61 9.95 7.63
C PRO A 219 -14.78 11.18 7.26
N THR A 220 -14.61 11.48 5.97
CA THR A 220 -13.83 12.63 5.52
C THR A 220 -14.53 13.95 5.86
N ILE A 221 -15.85 14.04 5.68
CA ILE A 221 -16.63 15.22 6.11
C ILE A 221 -16.45 15.44 7.61
N ILE A 222 -16.64 14.40 8.43
CA ILE A 222 -16.52 14.50 9.89
C ILE A 222 -15.11 14.94 10.30
N ASN A 223 -14.08 14.27 9.78
CA ASN A 223 -12.69 14.57 10.13
C ASN A 223 -12.31 16.01 9.74
N THR A 224 -12.77 16.47 8.58
CA THR A 224 -12.55 17.86 8.15
C THR A 224 -13.33 18.85 9.02
N THR A 225 -14.58 18.54 9.35
CA THR A 225 -15.43 19.39 10.20
C THR A 225 -14.81 19.58 11.58
N VAL A 226 -14.40 18.49 12.23
CA VAL A 226 -13.75 18.51 13.55
C VAL A 226 -12.42 19.26 13.46
N GLY A 227 -11.61 19.00 12.43
CA GLY A 227 -10.34 19.68 12.21
C GLY A 227 -10.48 21.20 12.07
N VAL A 228 -11.45 21.67 11.28
CA VAL A 228 -11.70 23.11 11.09
C VAL A 228 -12.32 23.75 12.32
N SER A 229 -13.23 23.05 13.02
CA SER A 229 -13.87 23.57 14.24
C SER A 229 -12.91 23.75 15.42
N GLY A 230 -11.75 23.08 15.39
CA GLY A 230 -10.72 23.17 16.41
C GLY A 230 -9.69 24.29 16.19
N VAL A 231 -9.78 25.04 15.08
CA VAL A 231 -8.91 26.19 14.82
C VAL A 231 -9.47 27.42 15.54
N ASP A 232 -8.60 28.15 16.25
CA ASP A 232 -8.97 29.38 16.93
C ASP A 232 -9.50 30.42 15.92
N LYS A 233 -10.63 31.06 16.28
CA LYS A 233 -11.33 32.02 15.41
C LYS A 233 -10.61 33.36 15.24
N ASP A 234 -9.56 33.59 16.03
CA ASP A 234 -8.82 34.85 16.14
C ASP A 234 -7.43 34.81 15.46
N LEU A 235 -7.14 33.75 14.69
CA LEU A 235 -5.94 33.62 13.84
C LEU A 235 -6.02 34.39 12.52
#